data_AF-A0A498MVV0-F1
#
_entry.id   AF-A0A498MVV0-F1
#
_cell.length_a   1.000
_cell.length_b   1.000
_cell.length_c   1.000
_cell.angle_alpha   90.00
_cell.angle_beta   90.00
_cell.angle_gamma   90.00
#
_symmetry.space_group_name_H-M   'P 1'
#
loop_
_entity.id
_entity.type
_entity.pdbx_description
1 polymer ?
#
loop_
_entity_poly.entity_id
_entity_poly.type
_entity_poly.pdbx_seq_one_letter_code
_entity_poly.pdbx_strand_id
1 'polypeptide(L)'
;MDITSQNHLKSQCVDYTNGVYAVAKSFSAPSTPIHVIKKTWGLEQRTTCELDACRINTEFAERSNIRSYECHHLRSLAYCPPAERDIPLLTEQALQTMVDDHWIGEDKKDRCLAWQREAIDAGVPLSCLVNICGPSHKKYISVLEPTISFYSRLGRVMVTYDTKTISWLCPCAKPKQPCLHKYVAKWHLFEVDRELFRKTTSEERKCN
;
A
#
# COMPACT_ATOMS: atom_id res chain seq x y z
N MET A 1 5.60 -4.26 26.41
CA MET A 1 5.52 -5.58 25.75
C MET A 1 6.71 -5.69 24.84
N ASP A 2 7.49 -6.76 24.98
CA ASP A 2 8.71 -6.94 24.19
C ASP A 2 8.42 -7.55 22.83
N ILE A 3 9.22 -7.13 21.85
CA ILE A 3 9.17 -7.60 20.47
C ILE A 3 10.13 -8.77 20.34
N THR A 4 9.59 -9.93 19.99
CA THR A 4 10.33 -11.19 19.88
C THR A 4 9.93 -11.93 18.59
N SER A 5 10.64 -13.01 18.27
CA SER A 5 10.30 -13.85 17.11
C SER A 5 8.89 -14.44 17.19
N GLN A 6 8.34 -14.61 18.39
CA GLN A 6 6.98 -15.13 18.61
C GLN A 6 5.95 -14.01 18.83
N ASN A 7 6.39 -12.78 19.11
CA ASN A 7 5.52 -11.65 19.39
C ASN A 7 6.03 -10.40 18.68
N HIS A 8 5.68 -10.28 17.40
CA HIS A 8 5.96 -9.11 16.57
C HIS A 8 4.79 -8.84 15.63
N LEU A 9 4.71 -7.62 15.12
CA LEU A 9 3.73 -7.28 14.10
C LEU A 9 4.18 -7.85 12.75
N LYS A 10 3.26 -8.52 12.05
CA LYS A 10 3.48 -8.94 10.68
C LYS A 10 3.85 -7.74 9.82
N SER A 11 4.86 -7.92 8.96
CA SER A 11 5.40 -6.88 8.08
C SER A 11 5.78 -7.45 6.73
N GLN A 12 5.87 -6.57 5.74
CA GLN A 12 6.24 -6.88 4.36
C GLN A 12 7.04 -5.69 3.80
N CYS A 13 8.13 -5.97 3.09
CA CYS A 13 8.86 -4.96 2.35
C CYS A 13 8.02 -4.50 1.15
N VAL A 14 7.85 -3.19 1.00
CA VAL A 14 7.08 -2.59 -0.10
C VAL A 14 8.02 -1.94 -1.11
N ASP A 15 9.07 -1.28 -0.63
CA ASP A 15 10.05 -0.57 -1.44
C ASP A 15 11.40 -0.67 -0.73
N TYR A 16 12.22 -1.61 -1.18
CA TYR A 16 13.52 -1.83 -0.58
C TYR A 16 14.43 -0.63 -0.82
N THR A 17 14.45 -0.02 -2.01
CA THR A 17 15.30 1.15 -2.34
C THR A 17 15.16 2.28 -1.32
N ASN A 18 13.92 2.55 -0.90
CA ASN A 18 13.60 3.59 0.07
C ASN A 18 13.39 3.09 1.51
N GLY A 19 13.59 1.80 1.76
CA GLY A 19 13.37 1.19 3.07
C GLY A 19 11.93 1.33 3.57
N VAL A 20 10.94 1.29 2.67
CA VAL A 20 9.52 1.37 3.02
C VAL A 20 8.94 -0.02 3.23
N TYR A 21 8.27 -0.20 4.36
CA TYR A 21 7.62 -1.43 4.75
C TYR A 21 6.15 -1.16 5.08
N ALA A 22 5.31 -2.16 4.84
CA ALA A 22 3.98 -2.24 5.42
C ALA A 22 4.04 -3.08 6.70
N VAL A 23 3.37 -2.67 7.76
CA VAL A 23 3.30 -3.40 9.03
C VAL A 23 1.89 -3.34 9.60
N ALA A 24 1.45 -4.40 10.27
CA ALA A 24 0.15 -4.40 10.95
C ALA A 24 0.11 -3.28 11.99
N LYS A 25 -0.99 -2.53 12.05
CA LYS A 25 -1.13 -1.40 12.99
C LYS A 25 -1.16 -1.84 14.46
N SER A 26 -1.67 -3.03 14.74
CA SER A 26 -1.95 -3.54 16.09
C SER A 26 -1.68 -5.04 16.21
N PHE A 27 -1.36 -5.49 17.42
CA PHE A 27 -1.24 -6.92 17.75
C PHE A 27 -2.60 -7.63 17.79
N SER A 28 -3.69 -6.86 18.00
CA SER A 28 -5.06 -7.37 18.01
C SER A 28 -5.65 -7.37 16.60
N ALA A 29 -6.40 -8.43 16.28
CA ALA A 29 -7.20 -8.53 15.06
C ALA A 29 -8.63 -8.01 15.28
N PRO A 30 -9.29 -7.43 14.25
CA PRO A 30 -8.75 -7.13 12.92
C PRO A 30 -7.79 -5.93 12.98
N SER A 31 -6.74 -5.98 12.16
CA SER A 31 -5.77 -4.89 12.02
C SER A 31 -5.73 -4.39 10.57
N THR A 32 -5.29 -3.15 10.39
CA THR A 32 -5.04 -2.53 9.07
C THR A 32 -3.53 -2.32 8.92
N PRO A 33 -2.97 -2.45 7.71
CA PRO A 33 -1.56 -2.15 7.51
C PRO A 33 -1.33 -0.63 7.56
N ILE A 34 -0.17 -0.23 8.03
CA ILE A 34 0.38 1.13 7.96
C ILE A 34 1.76 1.07 7.31
N HIS A 35 2.23 2.19 6.80
CA HIS A 35 3.59 2.34 6.29
C HIS A 35 4.57 2.73 7.41
N VAL A 36 5.79 2.23 7.29
CA VAL A 36 6.95 2.68 8.07
C VAL A 36 8.15 2.77 7.16
N ILE A 37 9.08 3.66 7.46
CA ILE A 37 10.38 3.75 6.79
C ILE A 37 11.45 3.34 7.79
N LYS A 38 12.31 2.41 7.40
CA LYS A 38 13.54 2.05 8.12
C LYS A 38 14.64 1.86 7.09
N LYS A 39 15.27 2.97 6.73
CA LYS A 39 16.41 3.05 5.83
C LYS A 39 17.63 3.45 6.65
N THR A 40 18.44 2.46 7.02
CA THR A 40 19.65 2.67 7.84
C THR A 40 20.94 2.59 7.01
N TRP A 41 20.81 2.64 5.68
CA TRP A 41 21.91 2.59 4.72
C TRP A 41 21.83 3.76 3.74
N GLY A 42 22.95 4.01 3.04
CA GLY A 42 23.09 5.14 2.13
C GLY A 42 23.23 6.48 2.85
N LEU A 43 23.24 7.55 2.06
CA LEU A 43 23.39 8.93 2.56
C LEU A 43 22.08 9.47 3.18
N GLU A 44 20.94 9.05 2.64
CA GLU A 44 19.61 9.49 3.08
C GLU A 44 18.99 8.48 4.05
N GLN A 45 19.60 8.35 5.23
CA GLN A 45 19.05 7.49 6.27
C GLN A 45 17.79 8.10 6.87
N ARG A 46 16.76 7.28 7.06
CA ARG A 46 15.46 7.72 7.58
C ARG A 46 14.77 6.60 8.33
N THR A 47 14.30 6.91 9.53
CA THR A 47 13.51 6.00 10.36
C THR A 47 12.27 6.72 10.85
N THR A 48 11.08 6.30 10.42
CA THR A 48 9.82 6.97 10.78
C THR A 48 8.62 6.03 10.67
N CYS A 49 7.58 6.29 11.47
CA CYS A 49 6.30 5.58 11.43
C CYS A 49 5.20 6.49 10.88
N GLU A 50 4.19 5.93 10.20
CA GLU A 50 3.03 6.69 9.71
C GLU A 50 2.19 7.25 10.87
N LEU A 51 2.09 6.53 11.99
CA LEU A 51 1.24 6.94 13.11
C LEU A 51 1.82 8.16 13.85
N ASP A 52 1.00 9.20 13.99
CA ASP A 52 1.36 10.42 14.72
C ASP A 52 1.78 10.13 16.16
N ALA A 53 1.09 9.21 16.85
CA ALA A 53 1.48 8.82 18.21
C ALA A 53 2.92 8.27 18.28
N CYS A 54 3.33 7.47 17.30
CA CYS A 54 4.70 6.93 17.25
C CYS A 54 5.71 8.03 16.92
N ARG A 55 5.36 8.97 16.04
CA ARG A 55 6.21 10.12 15.71
C ARG A 55 6.40 11.05 16.90
N ILE A 56 5.32 11.42 17.59
CA ILE A 56 5.37 12.25 18.80
C ILE A 56 6.26 11.60 19.87
N ASN A 57 6.13 10.29 20.08
CA ASN A 57 6.98 9.58 21.03
C ASN A 57 8.45 9.55 20.60
N THR A 58 8.73 9.47 19.30
CA THR A 58 10.10 9.52 18.76
C THR A 58 10.71 10.90 18.98
N GLU A 59 9.97 11.97 18.65
CA GLU A 59 10.38 13.36 18.89
C GLU A 59 10.61 13.63 20.39
N PHE A 60 9.76 13.08 21.27
CA PHE A 60 9.93 13.18 22.71
C PHE A 60 11.19 12.44 23.21
N ALA A 61 11.43 11.22 22.71
CA ALA A 61 12.61 10.44 23.04
C ALA A 61 13.90 11.14 22.60
N GLU A 62 13.92 11.74 21.40
CA GLU A 62 15.04 12.54 20.90
C GLU A 62 15.34 13.74 21.81
N ARG A 63 14.30 14.50 22.21
CA ARG A 63 14.44 15.62 23.17
C ARG A 63 14.93 15.17 24.54
N SER A 64 14.63 13.93 24.92
CA SER A 64 15.09 13.30 26.16
C SER A 64 16.45 12.60 26.02
N ASN A 65 17.12 12.76 24.87
CA ASN A 65 18.40 12.13 24.52
C ASN A 65 18.37 10.58 24.51
N ILE A 66 17.19 9.99 24.30
CA ILE A 66 16.99 8.54 24.11
C ILE A 66 17.06 8.24 22.61
N ARG A 67 18.28 8.14 22.08
CA ARG A 67 18.55 8.05 20.63
C ARG A 67 18.21 6.69 19.98
N SER A 68 18.00 5.65 20.79
CA SER A 68 17.70 4.29 20.32
C SER A 68 16.19 3.96 20.35
N TYR A 69 15.34 4.95 20.58
CA TYR A 69 13.90 4.72 20.63
C TYR A 69 13.36 4.29 19.26
N GLU A 70 12.76 3.11 19.23
CA GLU A 70 11.96 2.64 18.11
C GLU A 70 10.59 2.22 18.63
N CYS A 71 9.53 2.66 17.95
CA CYS A 71 8.19 2.15 18.22
C CYS A 71 8.10 0.65 17.88
N HIS A 72 7.08 -0.02 18.42
CA HIS A 72 6.89 -1.46 18.21
C HIS A 72 6.71 -1.84 16.72
N HIS A 73 6.21 -0.93 15.88
CA HIS A 73 6.14 -1.10 14.43
C HIS A 73 7.52 -1.23 13.79
N LEU A 74 8.45 -0.33 14.12
CA LEU A 74 9.84 -0.34 13.61
C LEU A 74 10.66 -1.50 14.17
N ARG A 75 10.48 -1.81 15.46
CA ARG A 75 11.14 -2.95 16.11
C ARG A 75 10.72 -4.29 15.49
N SER A 76 9.46 -4.41 15.07
CA SER A 76 8.95 -5.63 14.44
C SER A 76 9.60 -5.94 13.10
N LEU A 77 10.21 -4.96 12.44
CA LEU A 77 10.89 -5.15 11.16
C LEU A 77 12.14 -6.06 11.26
N ALA A 78 12.67 -6.27 12.47
CA ALA A 78 13.73 -7.27 12.70
C ALA A 78 13.29 -8.70 12.33
N TYR A 79 11.98 -8.94 12.28
CA TYR A 79 11.37 -10.22 11.90
C TYR A 79 10.61 -10.14 10.58
N CYS A 80 10.80 -9.07 9.80
CA CYS A 80 10.24 -8.96 8.46
C CYS A 80 10.88 -10.00 7.54
N PRO A 81 10.09 -10.79 6.78
CA PRO A 81 10.64 -11.65 5.75
C PRO A 81 11.48 -10.86 4.72
N PRO A 82 12.41 -11.52 4.01
CA PRO A 82 13.12 -10.91 2.90
C PRO A 82 12.15 -10.31 1.88
N ALA A 83 12.57 -9.23 1.21
CA ALA A 83 11.77 -8.61 0.18
C ALA A 83 11.41 -9.63 -0.92
N GLU A 84 10.13 -9.74 -1.23
CA GLU A 84 9.66 -10.50 -2.39
C GLU A 84 10.24 -9.85 -3.65
N ARG A 85 10.87 -10.67 -4.50
CA ARG A 85 11.49 -10.19 -5.74
C ARG A 85 10.50 -10.14 -6.91
N ASP A 86 9.39 -10.85 -6.78
CA ASP A 86 8.37 -10.99 -7.82
C ASP A 86 7.24 -9.99 -7.59
N ILE A 87 7.55 -8.70 -7.75
CA ILE A 87 6.51 -7.67 -7.82
C ILE A 87 5.79 -7.83 -9.16
N PRO A 88 4.46 -8.00 -9.20
CA PRO A 88 3.71 -8.15 -10.44
C PRO A 88 4.03 -7.02 -11.41
N LEU A 89 4.42 -7.37 -12.63
CA LEU A 89 4.65 -6.41 -13.69
C LEU A 89 3.29 -5.84 -14.12
N LEU A 90 3.10 -4.55 -13.91
CA LEU A 90 1.93 -3.84 -14.43
C LEU A 90 2.10 -3.62 -15.93
N THR A 91 1.25 -4.22 -16.75
CA THR A 91 1.37 -4.18 -18.21
C THR A 91 0.38 -3.18 -18.82
N GLU A 92 0.81 -2.49 -19.87
CA GLU A 92 -0.09 -1.62 -20.65
C GLU A 92 -1.25 -2.41 -21.27
N GLN A 93 -1.03 -3.69 -21.63
CA GLN A 93 -2.06 -4.56 -22.19
C GLN A 93 -3.22 -4.78 -21.21
N ALA A 94 -2.92 -5.03 -19.93
CA ALA A 94 -3.97 -5.15 -18.92
C ALA A 94 -4.73 -3.83 -18.74
N LEU A 95 -4.02 -2.71 -18.76
CA LEU A 95 -4.63 -1.39 -18.66
C LEU A 95 -5.52 -1.07 -19.88
N GLN A 96 -5.11 -1.46 -21.08
CA GLN A 96 -5.94 -1.37 -22.29
C GLN A 96 -7.20 -2.23 -22.15
N THR A 97 -7.06 -3.46 -21.67
CA THR A 97 -8.23 -4.34 -21.43
C THR A 97 -9.20 -3.70 -20.44
N MET A 98 -8.69 -3.05 -19.40
CA MET A 98 -9.54 -2.30 -18.46
C MET A 98 -10.25 -1.11 -19.10
N VAL A 99 -9.66 -0.46 -20.12
CA VAL A 99 -10.32 0.59 -20.90
C VAL A 99 -11.45 0.01 -21.73
N ASP A 100 -11.16 -1.07 -22.46
CA ASP A 100 -12.13 -1.76 -23.32
C ASP A 100 -13.33 -2.28 -22.51
N ASP A 101 -13.08 -2.76 -21.29
CA ASP A 101 -14.10 -3.21 -20.35
C ASP A 101 -14.82 -2.07 -19.60
N HIS A 102 -14.44 -0.81 -19.84
CA HIS A 102 -14.96 0.40 -19.21
C HIS A 102 -14.71 0.51 -17.70
N TRP A 103 -13.65 -0.12 -17.19
CA TRP A 103 -13.20 0.04 -15.80
C TRP A 103 -12.41 1.34 -15.57
N ILE A 104 -11.75 1.85 -16.61
CA ILE A 104 -10.95 3.07 -16.63
C ILE A 104 -11.13 3.80 -17.97
N GLY A 105 -11.05 5.14 -17.97
CA GLY A 105 -11.08 5.94 -19.21
C GLY A 105 -9.69 6.12 -19.82
N GLU A 106 -9.62 6.41 -21.11
CA GLU A 106 -8.34 6.62 -21.84
C GLU A 106 -7.48 7.71 -21.17
N ASP A 107 -8.09 8.82 -20.74
CA ASP A 107 -7.39 9.92 -20.07
C ASP A 107 -6.70 9.49 -18.77
N LYS A 108 -7.26 8.48 -18.09
CA LYS A 108 -6.67 7.92 -16.86
C LYS A 108 -5.63 6.86 -17.18
N LYS A 109 -5.78 6.11 -18.27
CA LYS A 109 -4.76 5.17 -18.77
C LYS A 109 -3.45 5.92 -19.03
N ASP A 110 -3.48 7.00 -19.81
CA ASP A 110 -2.28 7.78 -20.14
C ASP A 110 -1.57 8.30 -18.89
N ARG A 111 -2.34 8.75 -17.90
CA ARG A 111 -1.81 9.20 -16.62
C ARG A 111 -1.18 8.08 -15.79
N CYS A 112 -1.79 6.89 -15.77
CA CYS A 112 -1.21 5.72 -15.10
C CYS A 112 0.10 5.30 -15.76
N LEU A 113 0.18 5.30 -17.10
CA LEU A 113 1.40 4.96 -17.84
C LEU A 113 2.51 6.00 -17.63
N ALA A 114 2.18 7.29 -17.66
CA ALA A 114 3.13 8.35 -17.33
C ALA A 114 3.70 8.14 -15.92
N TRP A 115 2.84 7.86 -14.94
CA TRP A 115 3.26 7.64 -13.56
C TRP A 115 4.08 6.36 -13.38
N GLN A 116 3.77 5.30 -14.13
CA GLN A 116 4.57 4.08 -14.14
C GLN A 116 5.99 4.35 -14.64
N ARG A 117 6.14 5.12 -15.73
CA ARG A 117 7.46 5.49 -16.26
C ARG A 117 8.29 6.24 -15.22
N GLU A 118 7.69 7.23 -14.55
CA GLU A 118 8.36 7.97 -13.47
C GLU A 118 8.81 7.03 -12.33
N ALA A 119 7.98 6.06 -11.94
CA ALA A 119 8.33 5.09 -10.92
C ALA A 119 9.49 4.16 -11.35
N ILE A 120 9.48 3.71 -12.60
CA ILE A 120 10.54 2.89 -13.21
C ILE A 120 11.85 3.68 -13.26
N ASP A 121 11.81 4.92 -13.74
CA ASP A 121 12.99 5.80 -13.83
C ASP A 121 13.61 6.07 -12.45
N ALA A 122 12.77 6.17 -11.41
CA ALA A 122 13.20 6.31 -10.03
C ALA A 122 13.63 4.98 -9.36
N GLY A 123 13.45 3.83 -10.02
CA GLY A 123 13.78 2.51 -9.48
C GLY A 123 12.93 2.11 -8.28
N VAL A 124 11.65 2.55 -8.25
CA VAL A 124 10.71 2.29 -7.15
C VAL A 124 9.44 1.60 -7.67
N PRO A 125 8.80 0.73 -6.88
CA PRO A 125 7.57 0.11 -7.32
C PRO A 125 6.40 1.09 -7.30
N LEU A 126 5.66 1.18 -8.42
CA LEU A 126 4.46 2.01 -8.52
C LEU A 126 3.38 1.55 -7.53
N SER A 127 3.17 0.24 -7.41
CA SER A 127 2.24 -0.33 -6.44
C SER A 127 2.62 -1.75 -6.01
N CYS A 128 2.23 -2.11 -4.79
CA CYS A 128 2.46 -3.43 -4.19
C CYS A 128 1.21 -3.90 -3.45
N LEU A 129 0.80 -5.16 -3.64
CA LEU A 129 -0.21 -5.81 -2.82
C LEU A 129 0.36 -6.06 -1.42
N VAL A 130 -0.41 -5.69 -0.39
CA VAL A 130 -0.03 -5.87 1.02
C VAL A 130 -0.92 -6.95 1.63
N ASN A 131 -0.33 -8.10 1.97
CA ASN A 131 -1.06 -9.29 2.43
C ASN A 131 -0.62 -9.77 3.82
N ILE A 132 -0.46 -8.83 4.76
CA ILE A 132 0.05 -9.13 6.11
C ILE A 132 -1.03 -9.18 7.19
N CYS A 133 -2.16 -8.48 6.99
CA CYS A 133 -3.22 -8.38 7.98
C CYS A 133 -4.55 -7.95 7.36
N GLY A 134 -5.60 -8.00 8.19
CA GLY A 134 -6.95 -7.63 7.84
C GLY A 134 -7.81 -8.82 7.45
N PRO A 135 -9.12 -8.61 7.28
CA PRO A 135 -10.03 -9.67 6.92
C PRO A 135 -9.89 -10.05 5.44
N SER A 136 -10.20 -11.31 5.08
CA SER A 136 -10.03 -11.84 3.71
C SER A 136 -10.78 -11.09 2.61
N HIS A 137 -11.86 -10.37 2.97
CA HIS A 137 -12.63 -9.53 2.04
C HIS A 137 -12.04 -8.14 1.82
N LYS A 138 -10.95 -7.78 2.49
CA LYS A 138 -10.25 -6.51 2.28
C LYS A 138 -8.89 -6.77 1.64
N LYS A 139 -8.65 -6.08 0.53
CA LYS A 139 -7.36 -6.05 -0.16
C LYS A 139 -6.71 -4.70 0.09
N TYR A 140 -5.43 -4.70 0.42
CA TYR A 140 -4.66 -3.48 0.67
C TYR A 140 -3.58 -3.35 -0.40
N ILE A 141 -3.50 -2.17 -1.03
CA ILE A 141 -2.56 -1.90 -2.10
C ILE A 141 -1.81 -0.64 -1.72
N SER A 142 -0.52 -0.77 -1.54
CA SER A 142 0.38 0.35 -1.33
C SER A 142 0.70 0.98 -2.68
N VAL A 143 0.35 2.24 -2.88
CA VAL A 143 0.57 2.99 -4.13
C VAL A 143 1.58 4.09 -3.87
N LEU A 144 2.52 4.30 -4.79
CA LEU A 144 3.46 5.42 -4.77
C LEU A 144 2.70 6.75 -4.71
N GLU A 145 3.20 7.70 -3.95
CA GLU A 145 2.72 9.09 -3.92
C GLU A 145 3.98 9.96 -3.85
N PRO A 146 4.45 10.49 -5.00
CA PRO A 146 5.74 11.19 -5.05
C PRO A 146 5.71 12.51 -4.27
N THR A 147 4.52 13.05 -3.99
CA THR A 147 4.38 14.32 -3.29
C THR A 147 4.06 14.14 -1.81
N ILE A 148 4.81 14.83 -0.96
CA ILE A 148 4.46 14.89 0.47
C ILE A 148 3.14 15.66 0.60
N SER A 149 2.13 15.02 1.16
CA SER A 149 0.79 15.56 1.35
C SER A 149 0.27 15.24 2.75
N PHE A 150 -0.84 15.85 3.16
CA PHE A 150 -1.42 15.58 4.48
C PHE A 150 -1.83 14.11 4.66
N TYR A 151 -2.14 13.40 3.56
CA TYR A 151 -2.54 11.99 3.54
C TYR A 151 -1.40 11.04 3.17
N SER A 152 -0.22 11.55 2.76
CA SER A 152 0.97 10.76 2.49
C SER A 152 2.24 11.49 2.92
N ARG A 153 2.79 11.08 4.06
CA ARG A 153 4.06 11.64 4.59
C ARG A 153 5.28 10.78 4.30
N LEU A 154 5.02 9.53 3.89
CA LEU A 154 6.04 8.50 3.68
C LEU A 154 6.22 8.15 2.19
N GLY A 155 5.68 8.98 1.28
CA GLY A 155 5.81 8.79 -0.17
C GLY A 155 4.93 7.67 -0.75
N ARG A 156 4.00 7.15 0.06
CA ARG A 156 3.06 6.08 -0.32
C ARG A 156 1.70 6.27 0.33
N VAL A 157 0.67 5.71 -0.29
CA VAL A 157 -0.71 5.71 0.21
C VAL A 157 -1.24 4.29 0.24
N MET A 158 -1.92 3.91 1.32
CA MET A 158 -2.60 2.63 1.42
C MET A 158 -4.02 2.73 0.86
N VAL A 159 -4.25 2.15 -0.31
CA VAL A 159 -5.59 2.01 -0.90
C VAL A 159 -6.22 0.72 -0.41
N THR A 160 -7.49 0.75 -0.04
CA THR A 160 -8.24 -0.44 0.39
C THR A 160 -9.38 -0.73 -0.59
N TYR A 161 -9.49 -1.98 -1.00
CA TYR A 161 -10.65 -2.51 -1.72
C TYR A 161 -11.41 -3.49 -0.82
N ASP A 162 -12.71 -3.29 -0.68
CA ASP A 162 -13.61 -4.17 0.06
C ASP A 162 -14.47 -4.97 -0.92
N THR A 163 -14.25 -6.29 -0.97
CA THR A 163 -14.92 -7.19 -1.93
C THR A 163 -16.38 -7.46 -1.58
N LYS A 164 -16.81 -7.24 -0.34
CA LYS A 164 -18.22 -7.40 0.06
C LYS A 164 -19.07 -6.23 -0.39
N THR A 165 -18.53 -5.03 -0.27
CA THR A 165 -19.24 -3.78 -0.61
C THR A 165 -18.87 -3.23 -1.98
N ILE A 166 -17.91 -3.86 -2.67
CA ILE A 166 -17.36 -3.45 -3.97
C ILE A 166 -16.94 -1.97 -3.90
N SER A 167 -16.24 -1.60 -2.83
CA SER A 167 -15.91 -0.21 -2.52
C SER A 167 -14.42 0.04 -2.39
N TRP A 168 -14.01 1.23 -2.82
CA TRP A 168 -12.61 1.66 -2.87
C TRP A 168 -12.38 2.85 -1.95
N LEU A 169 -11.43 2.72 -1.04
CA LEU A 169 -11.05 3.77 -0.09
C LEU A 169 -9.60 4.21 -0.36
N CYS A 170 -9.42 5.51 -0.53
CA CYS A 170 -8.10 6.17 -0.56
C CYS A 170 -8.11 7.28 0.49
N PRO A 171 -7.09 7.39 1.36
CA PRO A 171 -6.92 8.55 2.24
C PRO A 171 -6.97 9.90 1.51
N CYS A 172 -6.54 9.93 0.24
CA CYS A 172 -6.48 11.12 -0.60
C CYS A 172 -7.83 11.65 -1.09
N ALA A 173 -8.90 10.85 -1.07
CA ALA A 173 -10.17 11.20 -1.70
C ALA A 173 -11.36 10.60 -0.95
N LYS A 174 -12.50 11.29 -0.99
CA LYS A 174 -13.75 10.75 -0.42
C LYS A 174 -14.05 9.36 -1.02
N PRO A 175 -14.74 8.45 -0.30
CA PRO A 175 -14.99 7.08 -0.75
C PRO A 175 -15.54 6.96 -2.19
N LYS A 176 -16.50 7.81 -2.56
CA LYS A 176 -17.13 7.80 -3.89
C LYS A 176 -16.38 8.61 -4.96
N GLN A 177 -15.36 9.37 -4.57
CA GLN A 177 -14.60 10.20 -5.50
C GLN A 177 -13.46 9.38 -6.13
N PRO A 178 -13.31 9.41 -7.47
CA PRO A 178 -12.18 8.77 -8.13
C PRO A 178 -10.89 9.53 -7.82
N CYS A 179 -9.77 8.82 -7.85
CA CYS A 179 -8.43 9.39 -7.75
C CYS A 179 -7.44 8.48 -8.47
N LEU A 180 -6.28 9.00 -8.84
CA LEU A 180 -5.28 8.22 -9.57
C LEU A 180 -4.80 6.99 -8.76
N HIS A 181 -4.65 7.13 -7.43
CA HIS A 181 -4.33 6.01 -6.53
C HIS A 181 -5.31 4.83 -6.65
N LYS A 182 -6.62 5.11 -6.73
CA LYS A 182 -7.64 4.05 -6.91
C LYS A 182 -7.52 3.38 -8.27
N TYR A 183 -7.19 4.12 -9.33
CA TYR A 183 -7.00 3.54 -10.66
C TYR A 183 -5.76 2.64 -10.73
N VAL A 184 -4.62 3.09 -10.16
CA VAL A 184 -3.42 2.27 -10.05
C VAL A 184 -3.66 1.02 -9.20
N ALA A 185 -4.38 1.15 -8.07
CA ALA A 185 -4.71 0.00 -7.24
C ALA A 185 -5.66 -0.99 -7.94
N LYS A 186 -6.62 -0.48 -8.72
CA LYS A 186 -7.47 -1.32 -9.59
C LYS A 186 -6.65 -2.07 -10.63
N TRP A 187 -5.74 -1.37 -11.31
CA TRP A 187 -4.84 -1.98 -12.29
C TRP A 187 -3.98 -3.07 -11.67
N HIS A 188 -3.41 -2.81 -10.48
CA HIS A 188 -2.66 -3.82 -9.74
C HIS A 188 -3.52 -5.04 -9.42
N LEU A 189 -4.74 -4.85 -8.89
CA LEU A 189 -5.63 -5.98 -8.61
C LEU A 189 -6.07 -6.71 -9.88
N PHE A 190 -6.25 -5.99 -10.99
CA PHE A 190 -6.58 -6.62 -12.26
C PHE A 190 -5.46 -7.54 -12.73
N GLU A 191 -4.19 -7.18 -12.54
CA GLU A 191 -3.06 -8.04 -12.90
C GLU A 191 -2.98 -9.31 -12.03
N VAL A 192 -3.22 -9.19 -10.73
CA VAL A 192 -3.02 -10.31 -9.78
C VAL A 192 -4.27 -11.16 -9.53
N ASP A 193 -5.46 -10.62 -9.76
CA ASP A 193 -6.74 -11.26 -9.40
C ASP A 193 -7.86 -10.79 -10.35
N ARG A 194 -7.76 -11.17 -11.63
CA ARG A 194 -8.70 -10.80 -12.71
C ARG A 194 -10.15 -11.19 -12.42
N GLU A 195 -10.37 -12.26 -11.66
CA GLU A 195 -11.72 -12.75 -11.37
C GLU A 195 -12.54 -11.75 -10.54
N LEU A 196 -11.89 -10.85 -9.78
CA LEU A 196 -12.56 -9.74 -9.09
C LEU A 196 -13.23 -8.74 -10.04
N PHE A 197 -12.87 -8.76 -11.32
CA PHE A 197 -13.32 -7.82 -12.34
C PHE A 197 -14.18 -8.47 -13.42
N ARG A 198 -14.50 -9.76 -13.30
CA ARG A 198 -15.54 -10.36 -14.16
C ARG A 198 -16.85 -9.65 -13.89
N LYS A 199 -17.41 -9.04 -14.94
CA LYS A 199 -18.83 -8.70 -14.95
C LYS A 199 -19.55 -10.03 -14.76
N THR A 200 -20.15 -10.25 -13.59
CA THR A 200 -21.13 -11.32 -13.46
C THR A 200 -22.16 -11.02 -14.53
N THR A 201 -22.24 -11.86 -15.57
CA THR A 201 -23.40 -11.87 -16.45
C THR A 201 -24.59 -12.08 -15.53
N SER A 202 -25.31 -11.02 -15.21
CA SER A 202 -26.65 -11.11 -14.67
C SER A 202 -27.54 -11.61 -15.82
N GLU A 203 -27.38 -12.89 -16.16
CA GLU A 203 -28.45 -13.66 -16.75
C GLU A 203 -29.36 -14.11 -15.60
N GLU A 204 -30.66 -14.03 -15.85
CA GLU A 204 -31.78 -14.48 -15.00
C GLU A 204 -32.21 -13.58 -13.83
N ARG A 205 -32.70 -12.38 -14.16
CA ARG A 205 -33.98 -11.88 -13.59
C ARG A 205 -34.89 -11.32 -14.68
N LYS A 206 -35.35 -12.21 -15.56
CA LYS A 206 -36.62 -12.10 -16.30
C LYS A 206 -37.26 -13.50 -16.33
N CYS A 207 -38.56 -13.56 -16.03
CA CYS A 207 -39.42 -14.74 -15.74
C CYS A 207 -39.12 -15.40 -14.38
N ASN A 208 -40.05 -15.54 -13.42
CA ASN A 208 -41.53 -15.53 -13.44
C ASN A 208 -42.09 -14.59 -12.37
#